data_AF-A0A7C5VWI1-F1
#
_entry.id   AF-A0A7C5VWI1-F1
#
_cell.length_a   1.000
_cell.length_b   1.000
_cell.length_c   1.000
_cell.angle_alpha   90.00
_cell.angle_beta   90.00
_cell.angle_gamma   90.00
#
_symmetry.space_group_name_H-M   'P 1'
#
loop_
_entity.id
_entity.type
_entity.pdbx_description
1 polymer ?
#
loop_
_entity_poly.entity_id
_entity_poly.type
_entity_poly.pdbx_seq_one_letter_code
_entity_poly.pdbx_strand_id
1 'polypeptide(L)' 'MSQRGRPITYRCSFCGKGQGEVERLIAGPNAVYICDGCVRLCYEVIEGETRPAHPRGLPQR' A
#
# COMPACT_ATOMS: atom_id res chain seq x y z
N MET A 1 -0.59 -19.07 -31.01
CA MET A 1 0.07 -18.12 -30.08
C MET A 1 -0.99 -17.54 -29.15
N SER A 2 -1.28 -18.15 -28.00
CA SER A 2 -2.43 -17.71 -27.15
C SER A 2 -2.20 -17.79 -25.64
N GLN A 3 -0.95 -17.70 -25.16
CA GLN A 3 -0.69 -17.56 -23.72
C GLN A 3 -0.44 -16.08 -23.41
N ARG A 4 -1.50 -15.28 -23.46
CA ARG A 4 -1.47 -13.93 -22.89
C ARG A 4 -1.39 -14.10 -21.38
N GLY A 5 -0.18 -14.02 -20.84
CA GLY A 5 0.06 -14.01 -19.40
C GLY A 5 -0.86 -12.98 -18.74
N ARG A 6 -1.56 -13.38 -17.68
CA ARG A 6 -2.35 -12.42 -16.89
C ARG A 6 -1.39 -11.33 -16.41
N PRO A 7 -1.71 -10.04 -16.58
CA PRO A 7 -0.87 -8.96 -16.08
C PRO A 7 -0.73 -9.15 -14.56
N ILE A 8 0.52 -9.31 -14.10
CA ILE A 8 0.82 -9.44 -12.68
C ILE A 8 0.51 -8.08 -12.04
N THR A 9 -0.53 -8.04 -11.21
CA THR A 9 -0.95 -6.82 -10.52
C THR A 9 -0.31 -6.79 -9.14
N TYR A 10 0.76 -6.02 -8.98
CA TYR A 10 1.35 -5.76 -7.67
C TYR A 10 0.49 -4.78 -6.89
N ARG A 11 0.24 -5.10 -5.62
CA ARG A 11 -0.62 -4.32 -4.73
C ARG A 11 0.06 -4.11 -3.39
N CYS A 12 -0.10 -2.92 -2.82
CA CYS A 12 0.35 -2.62 -1.47
C CYS A 12 -0.34 -3.56 -0.47
N SER A 13 0.44 -4.23 0.36
CA SER A 13 -0.03 -5.16 1.39
C SER A 13 -0.79 -4.47 2.53
N PHE A 14 -0.66 -3.14 2.67
CA PHE A 14 -1.27 -2.36 3.75
C PHE A 14 -2.60 -1.70 3.35
N CYS A 15 -2.64 -1.03 2.19
CA CYS A 15 -3.82 -0.31 1.72
C CYS A 15 -4.53 -0.97 0.52
N GLY A 16 -3.96 -2.03 -0.07
CA GLY A 16 -4.55 -2.77 -1.18
C GLY A 16 -4.45 -2.10 -2.56
N LYS A 17 -3.97 -0.85 -2.64
CA LYS A 17 -3.80 -0.10 -3.89
C LYS A 17 -2.81 -0.77 -4.84
N GLY A 18 -3.14 -0.81 -6.12
CA GLY A 18 -2.27 -1.30 -7.18
C GLY A 18 -1.12 -0.36 -7.51
N GLN A 19 -0.12 -0.87 -8.22
CA GLN A 19 1.04 -0.09 -8.68
C GLN A 19 0.68 1.18 -9.48
N GLY A 20 -0.43 1.18 -10.22
CA GLY A 20 -0.90 2.36 -10.97
C GLY A 20 -1.69 3.38 -10.15
N GLU A 21 -1.99 3.09 -8.88
CA GLU A 21 -2.80 3.94 -7.99
C GLU A 21 -1.94 4.69 -6.94
N VAL A 22 -0.64 4.49 -6.97
CA VAL A 22 0.34 5.05 -6.02
C VAL A 22 1.52 5.64 -6.79
N GLU A 23 2.20 6.63 -6.20
CA GLU A 23 3.38 7.20 -6.85
C GLU A 23 4.53 6.18 -6.86
N ARG A 24 4.70 5.46 -5.74
CA ARG A 24 5.75 4.44 -5.61
C ARG A 24 5.21 3.21 -4.89
N LEU A 25 5.62 2.04 -5.38
CA LEU A 25 5.39 0.75 -4.75
C LEU A 25 6.74 0.06 -4.54
N ILE A 26 7.07 -0.21 -3.28
CA ILE A 26 8.34 -0.79 -2.83
C ILE A 26 8.12 -2.27 -2.59
N ALA A 27 8.94 -3.12 -3.21
CA ALA A 27 8.92 -4.57 -3.02
C ALA A 27 9.88 -4.98 -1.89
N GLY A 28 9.39 -5.82 -0.98
CA GLY A 28 10.16 -6.45 0.09
C GLY A 28 10.33 -7.95 -0.11
N PRO A 29 11.11 -8.62 0.76
CA PRO A 29 11.19 -10.08 0.78
C PRO A 29 9.81 -10.70 1.04
N ASN A 30 9.65 -11.99 0.73
CA ASN A 30 8.40 -12.74 0.96
C ASN A 30 7.16 -12.18 0.23
N ALA A 31 7.35 -11.52 -0.91
CA ALA A 31 6.26 -10.94 -1.72
C ALA A 31 5.40 -9.90 -0.95
N VAL A 32 6.01 -9.15 -0.04
CA VAL A 32 5.38 -8.02 0.65
C VAL A 32 5.62 -6.74 -0.15
N TYR A 33 4.61 -5.88 -0.25
CA TYR A 33 4.73 -4.61 -0.95
C TYR A 33 4.19 -3.47 -0.09
N ILE A 34 4.85 -2.32 -0.11
CA ILE A 34 4.42 -1.12 0.61
C ILE A 34 4.49 0.10 -0.30
N CYS A 35 3.48 0.96 -0.30
CA CYS A 35 3.49 2.21 -1.08
C CYS A 35 4.00 3.41 -0.29
N ASP A 36 4.35 4.48 -0.99
CA ASP A 36 4.84 5.74 -0.41
C ASP A 36 3.91 6.30 0.67
N GLY A 37 2.59 6.32 0.42
CA GLY A 37 1.61 6.81 1.38
C GLY A 37 1.57 5.98 2.67
N CYS A 38 1.68 4.65 2.57
CA CYS A 38 1.72 3.79 3.75
C CYS A 38 3.02 3.98 4.54
N VAL A 39 4.17 4.18 3.88
CA VAL A 39 5.43 4.50 4.57
C VAL A 39 5.31 5.78 5.39
N ARG A 40 4.73 6.84 4.81
CA ARG A 40 4.52 8.12 5.51
C ARG A 40 3.61 7.98 6.71
N LEU A 41 2.48 7.30 6.56
CA LEU A 41 1.56 7.03 7.68
C LEU A 41 2.25 6.22 8.78
N CYS A 42 3.02 5.20 8.43
CA CYS A 42 3.79 4.43 9.41
C CYS A 42 4.83 5.31 10.13
N TYR A 43 5.52 6.18 9.40
CA TYR A 43 6.49 7.11 9.97
C TYR A 43 5.84 8.07 10.98
N GLU A 44 4.70 8.68 10.62
CA GLU A 44 3.91 9.56 11.50
C GLU A 44 3.45 8.83 12.78
N VAL A 45 3.02 7.57 12.65
CA VAL A 45 2.63 6.74 13.80
C VAL A 45 3.83 6.43 14.71
N ILE A 46 5.02 6.20 14.16
CA ILE A 46 6.23 5.87 14.91
C ILE A 46 6.80 7.11 15.63
N GLU A 47 6.79 8.27 14.97
CA GLU A 47 7.37 9.52 15.51
C GLU A 47 6.50 10.16 16.61
N GLY A 48 5.28 9.65 16.86
CA GLY A 48 4.49 10.01 18.04
C GLY A 48 3.69 11.33 17.94
N GLU A 49 3.74 12.04 16.81
CA GLU A 49 2.94 13.25 16.56
C GLU A 49 1.55 12.93 15.98
N THR A 50 0.64 12.56 16.89
CA THR A 50 -0.83 12.63 16.75
C THR A 50 -1.55 11.67 15.78
N ARG A 51 -2.66 11.15 16.31
CA ARG A 51 -3.78 10.41 15.69
C ARG A 51 -3.75 10.41 14.15
N PRO A 52 -3.61 9.25 13.49
CA PRO A 52 -3.63 9.21 12.03
C PRO A 52 -4.94 9.83 11.55
N ALA A 53 -4.84 10.89 10.74
CA ALA A 53 -5.97 11.42 9.99
C ALA A 53 -6.44 10.34 9.03
N HIS A 54 -7.35 9.50 9.51
CA HIS A 54 -8.04 8.45 8.77
C HIS A 54 -8.52 9.01 7.44
N PRO A 55 -8.00 8.58 6.27
CA PRO A 55 -8.73 8.77 5.04
C PRO A 55 -9.95 7.88 5.14
N ARG A 56 -11.06 8.50 5.54
CA ARG A 56 -12.43 7.99 5.64
C ARG A 56 -12.66 6.79 4.72
N GLY A 57 -12.91 5.62 5.31
CA GLY A 57 -13.29 4.45 4.52
C GLY A 57 -13.87 3.26 5.28
N LEU A 58 -13.47 2.97 6.52
CA LEU A 58 -14.02 1.82 7.25
C LEU A 58 -14.63 2.20 8.61
N PRO A 59 -15.86 1.72 8.93
CA PRO A 59 -16.43 1.77 10.26
C PRO A 59 -15.67 0.79 11.18
N GLN A 60 -15.30 1.26 12.37
CA GLN A 60 -14.72 0.41 13.40
C GLN A 60 -15.83 -0.38 14.10
N ARG A 61 -15.98 -1.67 13.75
CA ARG A 61 -16.69 -2.67 14.56
C ARG A 61 -15.91 -3.96 14.59
#